data_AF-A0A3E1D6D5-F1
#
_entry.id   AF-A0A3E1D6D5-F1
#
_cell.length_a   1.000
_cell.length_b   1.000
_cell.length_c   1.000
_cell.angle_alpha   90.00
_cell.angle_beta   90.00
_cell.angle_gamma   90.00
#
_symmetry.space_group_name_H-M   'P 1'
#
loop_
_entity.id
_entity.type
_entity.pdbx_description
1 polymer ?
#
loop_
_entity_poly.entity_id
_entity_poly.type
_entity_poly.pdbx_seq_one_letter_code
_entity_poly.pdbx_strand_id
1 'polypeptide(L)' 'MAANTVVRARIDEHIKEEATVVLAAMGLTISDACRIMLTPMGFMNFSSKILPGGIGSSNF' A
#
# COMPACT_ATOMS: atom_id res chain seq x y z
N MET A 1 9.72 20.40 -9.17
CA MET A 1 9.14 19.69 -10.34
C MET A 1 8.67 18.33 -9.87
N ALA A 2 7.36 18.10 -9.81
CA ALA A 2 6.83 16.78 -9.45
C ALA A 2 7.16 15.81 -10.61
N ALA A 3 8.05 14.85 -10.38
CA ALA A 3 8.35 13.82 -11.35
C ALA A 3 7.09 12.96 -11.52
N ASN A 4 6.36 13.16 -12.62
CA ASN A 4 5.27 12.27 -13.02
C ASN A 4 5.88 10.97 -13.57
N THR A 5 6.50 10.21 -12.69
CA THR A 5 7.17 8.95 -13.01
C THR A 5 6.10 7.87 -13.13
N VAL A 6 5.88 7.40 -14.35
CA VAL A 6 4.92 6.33 -14.64
C VAL A 6 5.56 4.97 -14.42
N VAL A 7 4.86 4.09 -13.71
CA VAL A 7 5.27 2.69 -13.52
C VAL A 7 4.64 1.84 -14.62
N ARG A 8 5.44 1.08 -15.34
CA ARG A 8 5.00 0.14 -16.38
C ARG A 8 5.33 -1.28 -15.96
N ALA A 9 4.32 -2.12 -15.82
CA ALA A 9 4.47 -3.53 -15.51
C ALA A 9 3.70 -4.37 -16.53
N ARG A 10 4.23 -5.55 -16.87
CA ARG A 10 3.49 -6.55 -17.65
C ARG A 10 2.74 -7.44 -16.68
N ILE A 11 1.44 -7.55 -16.89
CA ILE A 11 0.50 -8.30 -16.05
C ILE A 11 -0.49 -8.95 -17.00
N ASP A 12 -0.90 -10.17 -16.67
CA ASP A 12 -1.97 -10.89 -17.35
C ASP A 12 -3.31 -10.16 -17.23
N GLU A 13 -4.11 -10.15 -18.29
CA GLU A 13 -5.37 -9.41 -18.35
C GLU A 13 -6.39 -9.91 -17.32
N HIS A 14 -6.49 -11.23 -17.15
CA HIS A 14 -7.41 -11.83 -16.19
C HIS A 14 -7.04 -11.44 -14.75
N ILE A 15 -5.75 -11.44 -14.43
CA ILE A 15 -5.26 -11.02 -13.12
C ILE A 15 -5.56 -9.53 -12.86
N LYS A 16 -5.49 -8.68 -13.90
CA LYS A 16 -5.81 -7.26 -13.78
C LYS A 16 -7.29 -7.04 -13.46
N GLU A 17 -8.19 -7.77 -14.09
CA GLU A 17 -9.63 -7.68 -13.83
C GLU A 17 -9.96 -8.13 -12.41
N GLU A 18 -9.49 -9.31 -12.01
CA GLU A 18 -9.68 -9.84 -10.66
C GLU A 18 -9.15 -8.87 -9.59
N ALA A 19 -7.93 -8.36 -9.78
CA ALA A 19 -7.33 -7.38 -8.88
C ALA A 19 -8.13 -6.07 -8.83
N THR A 20 -8.68 -5.62 -9.96
CA THR A 20 -9.53 -4.42 -10.00
C THR A 20 -10.79 -4.62 -9.17
N VAL A 21 -11.46 -5.76 -9.30
CA VAL A 21 -12.70 -6.07 -8.55
C VAL A 21 -12.43 -6.14 -7.05
N VAL A 22 -11.38 -6.85 -6.65
CA VAL A 22 -11.02 -7.02 -5.24
C VAL A 22 -10.59 -5.68 -4.61
N LEU A 23 -9.74 -4.91 -5.29
CA LEU A 23 -9.30 -3.62 -4.79
C LEU A 23 -10.43 -2.58 -4.77
N ALA A 24 -11.32 -2.59 -5.77
CA ALA A 24 -12.49 -1.72 -5.78
C ALA A 24 -13.46 -2.03 -4.65
N ALA A 25 -13.64 -3.31 -4.30
CA ALA A 25 -14.43 -3.71 -3.13
C ALA A 25 -13.85 -3.17 -1.80
N MET A 26 -12.54 -2.92 -1.76
CA MET A 26 -11.85 -2.27 -0.64
C MET A 26 -11.78 -0.74 -0.77
N GLY A 27 -12.31 -0.16 -1.86
CA GLY A 27 -12.26 1.28 -2.15
C GLY A 27 -10.89 1.79 -2.63
N LEU A 28 -10.03 0.89 -3.10
CA LEU A 28 -8.68 1.20 -3.60
C LEU A 28 -8.61 1.03 -5.11
N THR A 29 -7.76 1.83 -5.75
CA THR A 29 -7.39 1.61 -7.15
C THR A 29 -6.11 0.80 -7.24
N ILE A 30 -5.87 0.13 -8.38
CA ILE A 30 -4.58 -0.55 -8.66
C ILE A 30 -3.40 0.42 -8.50
N SER A 31 -3.57 1.70 -8.85
CA SER A 31 -2.52 2.71 -8.72
C SER A 31 -2.20 3.00 -7.25
N ASP A 32 -3.21 3.07 -6.39
CA ASP A 32 -3.02 3.29 -4.95
C ASP A 32 -2.40 2.07 -4.29
N ALA A 33 -2.86 0.87 -4.66
CA ALA A 33 -2.25 -0.38 -4.21
C ALA A 33 -0.77 -0.45 -4.63
N CYS A 34 -0.45 -0.15 -5.89
CA CYS A 34 0.94 -0.11 -6.37
C CYS A 34 1.78 0.93 -5.63
N ARG A 35 1.24 2.11 -5.32
CA ARG A 35 1.97 3.13 -4.55
C ARG A 35 2.31 2.63 -3.14
N ILE A 36 1.36 1.97 -2.48
CA ILE A 36 1.59 1.39 -1.14
C ILE A 36 2.64 0.28 -1.22
N MET A 37 2.58 -0.58 -2.24
CA MET A 37 3.56 -1.66 -2.44
C MET A 37 4.96 -1.15 -2.78
N LEU A 38 5.07 -0.09 -3.58
CA LEU A 38 6.35 0.52 -3.98
C LEU A 38 6.91 1.46 -2.90
N THR A 39 6.09 1.87 -1.93
CA THR A 39 6.56 2.62 -0.77
C THR A 39 7.19 1.64 0.21
N PRO A 40 8.50 1.78 0.55
CA PRO A 40 9.19 0.86 1.45
C PRO A 40 8.49 0.63 2.80
N MET A 41 7.64 1.57 3.24
CA MET A 41 6.93 1.52 4.51
C MET A 41 5.45 1.10 4.42
N GLY A 42 4.88 0.94 3.22
CA GLY A 42 3.44 0.75 3.04
C GLY A 42 2.89 -0.55 3.64
N PHE A 43 3.69 -1.62 3.65
CA PHE A 43 3.32 -2.89 4.30
C PHE A 43 3.70 -2.92 5.80
N MET A 44 4.80 -2.27 6.19
CA MET A 44 5.32 -2.33 7.56
C MET A 44 4.56 -1.46 8.57
N ASN A 45 3.75 -0.49 8.12
CA ASN A 45 3.03 0.42 9.04
C ASN A 45 1.58 0.00 9.35
N PHE A 46 1.04 -1.07 8.74
CA PHE A 46 -0.34 -1.49 9.05
C PHE A 46 -0.44 -2.16 10.43
N SER A 47 0.63 -2.83 10.90
CA SER A 47 0.62 -3.55 12.18
C SER A 47 0.87 -2.66 13.40
N SER A 48 1.30 -1.40 13.22
CA SER A 48 1.74 -0.55 14.34
C SER A 48 0.74 0.51 14.79
N LYS A 49 -0.43 0.62 14.13
CA LYS A 49 -1.41 1.69 14.38
C LYS A 49 -2.70 1.26 15.10
N ILE A 50 -2.78 0.00 15.56
CA ILE A 50 -3.95 -0.55 16.29
C ILE A 50 -3.69 -0.83 17.78
N LEU A 51 -2.64 -0.27 18.39
CA LEU A 51 -2.42 -0.36 19.84
C LEU A 51 -2.33 1.04 20.46
N PRO A 52 -3.43 1.60 21.00
CA PRO A 52 -3.35 2.68 21.97
C PRO A 52 -2.96 2.07 23.33
N GLY A 53 -1.67 1.83 23.52
CA GLY A 53 -1.14 1.25 24.75
C GLY A 53 0.33 1.61 24.91
N GLY A 54 0.62 2.45 25.90
CA GLY A 54 1.93 3.03 26.12
C GLY A 54 3.06 2.02 26.34
N ILE A 55 4.19 2.33 25.72
CA ILE A 55 5.52 2.09 26.26
C ILE A 55 6.09 3.51 26.43
N GLY A 56 6.06 4.10 27.61
CA GLY A 56 6.66 3.53 28.80
C GLY A 56 8.13 3.90 28.75
N SER A 57 8.44 5.07 29.30
CA SER A 57 9.77 5.59 29.56
C SER A 57 10.76 4.48 29.92
N SER A 58 11.88 4.43 29.23
CA SER A 58 13.11 3.94 29.85
C SER A 58 14.30 4.52 29.10
N ASN A 59 14.93 5.46 29.79
CA ASN A 59 16.25 6.01 29.56
C ASN A 59 17.19 5.03 28.87
N PHE A 60 17.54 5.32 27.63
CA PHE A 60 18.87 5.14 27.03
C PHE A 60 19.03 6.16 25.90
#